data_AF-A0A3D6DCJ8-F1
#
_entry.id   AF-A0A3D6DCJ8-F1
#
_cell.length_a   1.000
_cell.length_b   1.000
_cell.length_c   1.000
_cell.angle_alpha   90.00
_cell.angle_beta   90.00
_cell.angle_gamma   90.00
#
_symmetry.space_group_name_H-M   'P 1'
#
loop_
_entity.id
_entity.type
_entity.pdbx_description
1 polymer ?
#
loop_
_entity_poly.entity_id
_entity_poly.type
_entity_poly.pdbx_seq_one_letter_code
_entity_poly.pdbx_strand_id
1 'polypeptide(L)'
;EPYHDRLKEAVTEEELRAAGKAKTIHDVVLTREKGLENLVAYDWYERYALIDHFFGDWNSLESFSNCKYPEQGDFVNQPYLYSYDQEKLSIKLRRDGHVWIGSDWVPVSVDKEVYLEEEDIKVVYSITNLWDKTIEVWFGVENNVNLLAPDSPDRYYMVDGKNLGALRNSGEVRGKSFGVVDDYRKVCFVIEADREISHWYFPIYTVSYSEAGFEKVYQGSCLTSHLKLKLMPGEPVEIFLKIKTNI
;
A
#
# COMPACT_ATOMS: atom_id res chain seq x y z
N GLU A 1 -16.65 -1.69 -11.45
CA GLU A 1 -18.03 -2.23 -11.54
C GLU A 1 -18.75 -1.65 -12.76
N PRO A 2 -19.79 -2.32 -13.31
CA PRO A 2 -20.48 -1.87 -14.54
C PRO A 2 -21.09 -0.47 -14.43
N TYR A 3 -21.43 -0.03 -13.22
CA TYR A 3 -21.99 1.30 -13.00
C TYR A 3 -20.94 2.43 -13.08
N HIS A 4 -19.64 2.13 -13.06
CA HIS A 4 -18.60 3.17 -13.09
C HIS A 4 -18.59 3.99 -14.39
N ASP A 5 -19.11 3.44 -15.49
CA ASP A 5 -19.23 4.18 -16.75
C ASP A 5 -20.12 5.42 -16.61
N ARG A 6 -21.05 5.40 -15.63
CA ARG A 6 -21.97 6.51 -15.33
C ARG A 6 -21.36 7.58 -14.41
N LEU A 7 -20.16 7.38 -13.85
CA LEU A 7 -19.49 8.39 -13.02
C LEU A 7 -19.20 9.68 -13.79
N LYS A 8 -18.88 9.58 -15.08
CA LYS A 8 -18.62 10.74 -15.96
C LYS A 8 -19.85 11.63 -16.15
N GLU A 9 -21.04 11.07 -15.92
CA GLU A 9 -22.32 11.77 -16.03
C GLU A 9 -22.82 12.24 -14.66
N ALA A 10 -22.10 11.93 -13.57
CA ALA A 10 -22.49 12.25 -12.22
C ALA A 10 -22.28 13.74 -11.91
N VAL A 11 -23.27 14.36 -11.29
CA VAL A 11 -23.22 15.77 -10.87
C VAL A 11 -23.55 15.89 -9.39
N THR A 12 -23.04 16.92 -8.73
CA THR A 12 -23.44 17.18 -7.33
C THR A 12 -24.85 17.78 -7.27
N GLU A 13 -25.51 17.68 -6.10
CA GLU A 13 -26.80 18.36 -5.90
C GLU A 13 -26.70 19.88 -6.11
N GLU A 14 -25.57 20.48 -5.75
CA GLU A 14 -25.32 21.90 -5.95
C GLU A 14 -25.26 22.28 -7.43
N GLU A 15 -24.58 21.46 -8.25
CA GLU A 15 -24.49 21.64 -9.70
C GLU A 15 -25.85 21.46 -10.37
N LEU A 16 -26.64 20.48 -9.92
CA LEU A 16 -27.99 20.25 -10.42
C LEU A 16 -28.92 21.43 -10.08
N ARG A 17 -28.84 21.98 -8.86
CA ARG A 17 -29.62 23.15 -8.44
C ARG A 17 -29.20 24.40 -9.21
N ALA A 18 -27.91 24.60 -9.45
CA ALA A 18 -27.38 25.74 -10.21
C ALA A 18 -27.76 25.69 -11.70
N ALA A 19 -27.91 24.50 -12.29
CA ALA A 19 -28.27 24.31 -13.70
C ALA A 19 -29.75 24.61 -14.01
N GLY A 20 -30.58 24.93 -13.01
CA GLY A 20 -31.90 25.54 -13.20
C GLY A 20 -32.94 24.70 -13.96
N LYS A 21 -32.76 23.37 -14.09
CA LYS A 21 -33.74 22.49 -14.74
C LYS A 21 -34.27 21.45 -13.77
N ALA A 22 -35.59 21.42 -13.68
CA ALA A 22 -36.40 20.32 -13.17
C ALA A 22 -36.22 19.07 -14.06
N LYS A 23 -35.01 18.51 -14.11
CA LYS A 23 -34.84 17.09 -14.38
C LYS A 23 -35.30 16.40 -13.10
N THR A 24 -36.35 15.60 -13.20
CA THR A 24 -36.74 14.67 -12.15
C THR A 24 -35.48 13.95 -11.68
N ILE A 25 -35.27 13.91 -10.36
CA ILE A 25 -34.10 13.31 -9.69
C ILE A 25 -33.79 11.90 -10.24
N HIS A 26 -34.80 11.22 -10.78
CA HIS A 26 -34.73 9.90 -11.41
C HIS A 26 -33.86 9.78 -12.68
N ASP A 27 -33.57 10.86 -13.40
CA ASP A 27 -32.77 10.82 -14.65
C ASP A 27 -31.34 11.35 -14.48
N VAL A 28 -30.95 11.75 -13.27
CA VAL A 28 -29.65 12.37 -12.99
C VAL A 28 -28.85 11.46 -12.07
N VAL A 29 -27.63 11.14 -12.48
CA VAL A 29 -26.67 10.44 -11.62
C VAL A 29 -26.10 11.45 -10.64
N LEU A 30 -26.30 11.22 -9.35
CA LEU A 30 -25.77 12.09 -8.30
C LEU A 30 -24.41 11.59 -7.82
N THR A 31 -23.54 12.51 -7.40
CA THR A 31 -22.31 12.22 -6.65
C THR A 31 -22.21 13.12 -5.42
N ARG A 32 -21.71 12.57 -4.30
CA ARG A 32 -21.42 13.34 -3.09
C ARG A 32 -20.17 14.21 -3.22
N GLU A 33 -19.25 13.83 -4.11
CA GLU A 33 -17.99 14.53 -4.33
C GLU A 33 -17.83 14.92 -5.80
N LYS A 34 -17.47 16.18 -6.03
CA LYS A 34 -17.20 16.69 -7.37
C LYS A 34 -15.91 16.08 -7.93
N GLY A 35 -15.93 15.64 -9.18
CA GLY A 35 -14.74 15.12 -9.86
C GLY A 35 -14.34 13.71 -9.43
N LEU A 36 -15.27 12.94 -8.83
CA LEU A 36 -15.06 11.58 -8.36
C LEU A 36 -14.49 10.66 -9.46
N GLU A 37 -14.88 10.88 -10.71
CA GLU A 37 -14.38 10.16 -11.88
C GLU A 37 -12.87 10.27 -12.08
N ASN A 38 -12.25 11.36 -11.61
CA ASN A 38 -10.80 11.58 -11.70
C ASN A 38 -10.03 10.92 -10.56
N LEU A 39 -10.75 10.40 -9.55
CA LEU A 39 -10.21 9.84 -8.32
C LEU A 39 -10.31 8.31 -8.31
N VAL A 40 -10.84 7.71 -9.38
CA VAL A 40 -10.95 6.25 -9.53
C VAL A 40 -9.65 5.69 -10.07
N ALA A 41 -8.93 4.99 -9.21
CA ALA A 41 -7.88 4.07 -9.58
C ALA A 41 -8.39 2.63 -9.47
N TYR A 42 -7.90 1.75 -10.34
CA TYR A 42 -8.21 0.32 -10.28
C TYR A 42 -6.92 -0.43 -9.99
N ASP A 43 -6.93 -1.19 -8.90
CA ASP A 43 -5.84 -2.07 -8.55
C ASP A 43 -5.77 -3.24 -9.54
N TRP A 44 -4.55 -3.59 -9.97
CA TRP A 44 -4.28 -4.78 -10.79
C TRP A 44 -3.87 -6.00 -9.94
N TYR A 45 -3.89 -5.86 -8.61
CA TYR A 45 -3.56 -6.86 -7.61
C TYR A 45 -4.46 -6.71 -6.38
N GLU A 46 -4.54 -7.75 -5.55
CA GLU A 46 -5.27 -7.71 -4.29
C GLU A 46 -4.40 -7.12 -3.17
N ARG A 47 -5.03 -6.35 -2.27
CA ARG A 47 -4.35 -5.65 -1.18
C ARG A 47 -4.31 -6.50 0.09
N TYR A 48 -3.09 -6.86 0.50
CA TYR A 48 -2.76 -7.68 1.67
C TYR A 48 -1.64 -7.02 2.50
N ALA A 49 -1.01 -7.79 3.38
CA ALA A 49 0.20 -7.40 4.10
C ALA A 49 1.44 -8.07 3.52
N LEU A 50 2.61 -7.43 3.70
CA LEU A 50 3.90 -7.91 3.23
C LEU A 50 3.93 -8.22 1.72
N ILE A 51 3.36 -7.33 0.91
CA ILE A 51 3.45 -7.40 -0.56
C ILE A 51 4.78 -6.80 -1.00
N ASP A 52 5.49 -7.55 -1.84
CA ASP A 52 6.87 -7.25 -2.23
C ASP A 52 6.88 -6.54 -3.60
N HIS A 53 7.36 -5.30 -3.63
CA HIS A 53 7.44 -4.46 -4.82
C HIS A 53 8.88 -4.21 -5.26
N PHE A 54 9.08 -4.07 -6.56
CA PHE A 54 10.29 -3.49 -7.15
C PHE A 54 9.91 -2.31 -8.04
N PHE A 55 10.02 -1.10 -7.52
CA PHE A 55 9.63 0.11 -8.25
C PHE A 55 10.66 0.53 -9.30
N GLY A 56 10.18 1.15 -10.38
CA GLY A 56 11.03 1.87 -11.33
C GLY A 56 11.45 3.25 -10.80
N ASP A 57 12.56 3.77 -11.30
CA ASP A 57 13.20 5.00 -10.79
C ASP A 57 12.33 6.26 -10.82
N TRP A 58 11.31 6.31 -11.68
CA TRP A 58 10.41 7.45 -11.86
C TRP A 58 9.15 7.37 -10.99
N ASN A 59 9.07 6.39 -10.08
CA ASN A 59 7.90 6.23 -9.23
C ASN A 59 7.77 7.37 -8.21
N SER A 60 6.53 7.65 -7.82
CA SER A 60 6.14 8.67 -6.86
C SER A 60 4.95 8.16 -6.04
N LEU A 61 4.69 8.79 -4.90
CA LEU A 61 3.48 8.51 -4.11
C LEU A 61 2.20 8.64 -4.95
N GLU A 62 2.10 9.67 -5.81
CA GLU A 62 0.91 9.90 -6.62
C GLU A 62 0.70 8.82 -7.68
N SER A 63 1.77 8.41 -8.37
CA SER A 63 1.68 7.31 -9.35
C SER A 63 1.37 5.97 -8.67
N PHE A 64 1.95 5.74 -7.49
CA PHE A 64 1.73 4.53 -6.71
C PHE A 64 0.29 4.44 -6.18
N SER A 65 -0.22 5.51 -5.55
CA SER A 65 -1.58 5.56 -5.00
C SER A 65 -2.68 5.45 -6.07
N ASN A 66 -2.36 5.80 -7.32
CA ASN A 66 -3.26 5.66 -8.45
C ASN A 66 -3.07 4.36 -9.27
N CYS A 67 -2.22 3.43 -8.80
CA CYS A 67 -1.85 2.21 -9.52
C CYS A 67 -1.34 2.43 -10.96
N LYS A 68 -0.71 3.58 -11.20
CA LYS A 68 -0.09 3.99 -12.47
C LYS A 68 1.42 4.16 -12.31
N TYR A 69 2.04 3.17 -11.69
CA TYR A 69 3.46 3.18 -11.38
C TYR A 69 4.21 2.11 -12.17
N PRO A 70 5.51 2.31 -12.41
CA PRO A 70 6.35 1.27 -12.98
C PRO A 70 6.65 0.20 -11.92
N GLU A 71 5.95 -0.93 -11.99
CA GLU A 71 6.34 -2.16 -11.30
C GLU A 71 7.35 -2.92 -12.18
N GLN A 72 8.58 -3.03 -11.71
CA GLN A 72 9.67 -3.71 -12.40
C GLN A 72 9.77 -5.18 -12.02
N GLY A 73 9.20 -5.60 -10.89
CA GLY A 73 9.30 -6.97 -10.39
C GLY A 73 8.10 -7.83 -10.72
N ASP A 74 8.27 -9.14 -10.64
CA ASP A 74 7.19 -10.12 -10.76
C ASP A 74 6.81 -10.77 -9.42
N PHE A 75 6.88 -10.00 -8.31
CA PHE A 75 6.73 -10.51 -6.94
C PHE A 75 5.36 -10.20 -6.30
N VAL A 76 4.63 -9.21 -6.84
CA VAL A 76 3.37 -8.73 -6.26
C VAL A 76 2.25 -9.76 -6.31
N ASN A 77 2.07 -10.44 -7.44
CA ASN A 77 0.91 -11.30 -7.70
C ASN A 77 1.26 -12.72 -8.18
N GLN A 78 2.51 -13.13 -7.97
CA GLN A 78 3.01 -14.45 -8.37
C GLN A 78 3.31 -15.31 -7.13
N PRO A 79 3.23 -16.65 -7.25
CA PRO A 79 3.36 -17.54 -6.11
C PRO A 79 4.78 -17.52 -5.52
N TYR A 80 4.83 -17.69 -4.20
CA TYR A 80 6.04 -18.01 -3.44
C TYR A 80 6.00 -19.48 -3.03
N LEU A 81 7.16 -20.12 -3.04
CA LEU A 81 7.34 -21.37 -2.33
C LEU A 81 7.35 -21.08 -0.83
N TYR A 82 6.83 -21.98 -0.01
CA TYR A 82 6.83 -21.79 1.43
C TYR A 82 7.20 -23.05 2.20
N SER A 83 7.71 -22.84 3.40
CA SER A 83 7.96 -23.85 4.44
C SER A 83 7.70 -23.23 5.79
N TYR A 84 7.34 -24.00 6.81
CA TYR A 84 7.07 -23.47 8.15
C TYR A 84 7.74 -24.32 9.22
N ASP A 85 8.03 -23.70 10.36
CA ASP A 85 8.60 -24.29 11.56
C ASP A 85 7.64 -24.04 12.72
N GLN A 86 7.01 -25.11 13.23
CA GLN A 86 6.02 -25.02 14.31
C GLN A 86 6.65 -24.69 15.67
N GLU A 87 7.89 -25.11 15.90
CA GLU A 87 8.56 -24.86 17.18
C GLU A 87 8.99 -23.40 17.29
N LYS A 88 9.42 -22.81 16.17
CA LYS A 88 9.78 -21.39 16.08
C LYS A 88 8.61 -20.46 15.76
N LEU A 89 7.42 -21.01 15.53
CA LEU A 89 6.24 -20.28 15.02
C LEU A 89 6.60 -19.38 13.84
N SER A 90 7.28 -19.93 12.84
CA SER A 90 7.75 -19.17 11.67
C SER A 90 7.29 -19.77 10.34
N ILE A 91 7.15 -18.90 9.34
CA ILE A 91 6.95 -19.27 7.93
C ILE A 91 8.04 -18.59 7.09
N LYS A 92 8.70 -19.38 6.26
CA LYS A 92 9.62 -18.90 5.25
C LYS A 92 8.95 -18.97 3.89
N LEU A 93 8.96 -17.85 3.17
CA LEU A 93 8.52 -17.72 1.80
C LEU A 93 9.74 -17.42 0.91
N ARG A 94 9.83 -18.05 -0.25
CA ARG A 94 10.89 -17.81 -1.23
C ARG A 94 10.33 -17.69 -2.63
N ARG A 95 10.82 -16.71 -3.38
CA ARG A 95 10.59 -16.58 -4.82
C ARG A 95 11.89 -16.24 -5.53
N ASP A 96 12.28 -17.10 -6.47
CA ASP A 96 13.27 -16.76 -7.49
C ASP A 96 12.51 -16.14 -8.67
N GLY A 97 12.48 -14.80 -8.70
CA GLY A 97 11.76 -14.00 -9.68
C GLY A 97 12.73 -13.15 -10.51
N HIS A 98 12.22 -12.06 -11.07
CA HIS A 98 13.01 -11.18 -11.91
C HIS A 98 12.58 -9.71 -11.76
N VAL A 99 13.52 -8.82 -12.07
CA VAL A 99 13.33 -7.38 -12.05
C VAL A 99 13.87 -6.79 -13.35
N TRP A 100 13.11 -5.91 -13.99
CA TRP A 100 13.55 -5.18 -15.18
C TRP A 100 14.55 -4.09 -14.78
N ILE A 101 15.75 -4.14 -15.35
CA ILE A 101 16.81 -3.13 -15.19
C ILE A 101 17.17 -2.61 -16.58
N GLY A 102 16.66 -1.42 -16.93
CA GLY A 102 16.76 -0.94 -18.31
C GLY A 102 16.01 -1.87 -19.27
N SER A 103 16.75 -2.54 -20.15
CA SER A 103 16.21 -3.54 -21.09
C SER A 103 16.47 -4.99 -20.68
N ASP A 104 17.10 -5.22 -19.53
CA ASP A 104 17.49 -6.56 -19.07
C ASP A 104 16.47 -7.10 -18.05
N TRP A 105 16.07 -8.37 -18.21
CA TRP A 105 15.22 -9.09 -17.26
C TRP A 105 16.08 -9.86 -16.28
N VAL A 106 16.38 -9.24 -15.15
CA VAL A 106 17.46 -9.66 -14.24
C VAL A 106 16.92 -10.59 -13.16
N PRO A 107 17.50 -11.79 -12.95
CA PRO A 107 17.03 -12.72 -11.93
C PRO A 107 17.38 -12.24 -10.52
N VAL A 108 16.38 -12.24 -9.63
CA VAL A 108 16.48 -11.83 -8.22
C VAL A 108 15.73 -12.84 -7.35
N SER A 109 16.34 -13.25 -6.23
CA SER A 109 15.67 -14.05 -5.19
C SER A 109 15.18 -13.15 -4.07
N VAL A 110 13.94 -13.35 -3.63
CA VAL A 110 13.39 -12.79 -2.40
C VAL A 110 13.07 -13.95 -1.45
N ASP A 111 13.80 -14.01 -0.34
CA ASP A 111 13.43 -14.82 0.81
C ASP A 111 12.81 -13.90 1.88
N LYS A 112 11.66 -14.30 2.42
CA LYS A 112 10.93 -13.60 3.48
C LYS A 112 10.61 -14.59 4.59
N GLU A 113 11.15 -14.38 5.78
CA GLU A 113 10.85 -15.20 6.94
C GLU A 113 10.07 -14.39 7.98
N VAL A 114 8.88 -14.87 8.32
CA VAL A 114 7.96 -14.23 9.26
C VAL A 114 7.91 -15.09 10.52
N TYR A 115 8.20 -14.48 11.66
CA TYR A 115 8.15 -15.10 12.98
C TYR A 115 7.04 -14.46 13.79
N LEU A 116 6.21 -15.29 14.41
CA LEU A 116 5.26 -14.84 15.41
C LEU A 116 5.95 -14.86 16.78
N GLU A 117 6.18 -13.68 17.34
CA GLU A 117 6.61 -13.50 18.72
C GLU A 117 5.39 -13.23 19.62
N GLU A 118 5.57 -13.14 20.94
CA GLU A 118 4.45 -12.98 21.89
C GLU A 118 3.57 -11.75 21.62
N GLU A 119 4.19 -10.61 21.32
CA GLU A 119 3.51 -9.32 21.13
C GLU A 119 3.75 -8.69 19.76
N ASP A 120 4.67 -9.26 18.97
CA ASP A 120 5.18 -8.67 17.74
C ASP A 120 5.28 -9.72 16.62
N ILE A 121 5.33 -9.24 15.38
CA ILE A 121 5.67 -10.05 14.21
C ILE A 121 7.04 -9.59 13.71
N LYS A 122 8.03 -10.47 13.72
CA LYS A 122 9.34 -10.19 13.13
C LYS A 122 9.36 -10.68 11.69
N VAL A 123 9.83 -9.84 10.78
CA VAL A 123 9.99 -10.17 9.35
C VAL A 123 11.43 -9.93 8.94
N VAL A 124 12.08 -10.95 8.39
CA VAL A 124 13.43 -10.89 7.86
C VAL A 124 13.37 -11.12 6.37
N TYR A 125 13.79 -10.12 5.60
CA TYR A 125 13.98 -10.24 4.17
C TYR A 125 15.45 -10.50 3.84
N SER A 126 15.68 -11.32 2.84
CA SER A 126 16.97 -11.48 2.18
C SER A 126 16.76 -11.39 0.68
N ILE A 127 17.33 -10.35 0.07
CA ILE A 127 17.18 -10.07 -1.36
C ILE A 127 18.53 -10.33 -2.02
N THR A 128 18.57 -11.30 -2.94
CA THR A 128 19.80 -11.75 -3.59
C THR A 128 19.74 -11.48 -5.09
N ASN A 129 20.75 -10.79 -5.61
CA ASN A 129 20.96 -10.67 -7.05
C ASN A 129 21.56 -11.97 -7.58
N LEU A 130 20.85 -12.67 -8.47
CA LEU A 130 21.30 -13.93 -9.07
C LEU A 130 22.00 -13.71 -10.42
N TRP A 131 22.23 -12.45 -10.80
CA TRP A 131 22.96 -12.07 -11.99
C TRP A 131 24.46 -11.89 -11.72
N ASP A 132 25.23 -11.66 -12.78
CA ASP A 132 26.69 -11.52 -12.73
C ASP A 132 27.18 -10.08 -12.58
N LYS A 133 26.27 -9.10 -12.64
CA LYS A 133 26.55 -7.67 -12.48
C LYS A 133 25.85 -7.10 -11.27
N THR A 134 26.50 -6.14 -10.62
CA THR A 134 25.86 -5.33 -9.59
C THR A 134 24.67 -4.56 -10.17
N ILE A 135 23.53 -4.60 -9.47
CA ILE A 135 22.31 -3.89 -9.84
C ILE A 135 21.85 -2.95 -8.72
N GLU A 136 21.09 -1.95 -9.09
CA GLU A 136 20.38 -1.08 -8.16
C GLU A 136 18.88 -1.31 -8.34
N VAL A 137 18.18 -1.51 -7.23
CA VAL A 137 16.74 -1.79 -7.22
C VAL A 137 16.04 -0.92 -6.19
N TRP A 138 14.78 -0.60 -6.41
CA TRP A 138 13.95 0.10 -5.44
C TRP A 138 12.94 -0.86 -4.83
N PHE A 139 13.24 -1.40 -3.66
CA PHE A 139 12.42 -2.39 -2.99
C PHE A 139 11.38 -1.73 -2.08
N GLY A 140 10.15 -2.24 -2.10
CA GLY A 140 9.05 -1.78 -1.25
C GLY A 140 8.30 -2.94 -0.60
N VAL A 141 7.86 -2.72 0.65
CA VAL A 141 7.01 -3.66 1.40
C VAL A 141 5.69 -2.97 1.70
N GLU A 142 4.64 -3.34 0.98
CA GLU A 142 3.29 -2.80 1.14
C GLU A 142 2.50 -3.58 2.20
N ASN A 143 1.84 -2.83 3.09
CA ASN A 143 0.93 -3.34 4.10
C ASN A 143 -0.39 -2.56 4.06
N ASN A 144 -1.51 -3.27 3.99
CA ASN A 144 -2.84 -2.67 3.98
C ASN A 144 -3.56 -2.95 5.29
N VAL A 145 -3.97 -1.90 6.00
CA VAL A 145 -4.53 -1.98 7.36
C VAL A 145 -5.89 -1.29 7.42
N ASN A 146 -6.89 -1.95 8.02
CA ASN A 146 -8.24 -1.39 8.16
C ASN A 146 -8.57 -1.01 9.61
N LEU A 147 -8.71 0.30 9.85
CA LEU A 147 -9.09 0.86 11.17
C LEU A 147 -10.45 1.59 11.16
N LEU A 148 -11.15 1.66 10.02
CA LEU A 148 -12.39 2.45 9.81
C LEU A 148 -12.25 3.96 10.13
N ALA A 149 -13.30 4.74 9.83
CA ALA A 149 -13.46 6.19 10.12
C ALA A 149 -12.18 7.05 9.94
N PRO A 150 -11.83 7.37 8.69
CA PRO A 150 -10.55 8.00 8.38
C PRO A 150 -10.40 9.45 8.85
N ASP A 151 -11.49 10.07 9.30
CA ASP A 151 -11.54 11.45 9.77
C ASP A 151 -11.48 11.59 11.29
N SER A 152 -11.54 10.48 12.02
CA SER A 152 -11.56 10.49 13.48
C SER A 152 -10.18 10.89 14.05
N PRO A 153 -10.09 11.83 15.00
CA PRO A 153 -8.81 12.31 15.52
C PRO A 153 -8.07 11.28 16.38
N ASP A 154 -8.76 10.24 16.87
CA ASP A 154 -8.19 9.10 17.60
C ASP A 154 -7.65 8.00 16.66
N ARG A 155 -7.64 8.25 15.34
CA ARG A 155 -7.07 7.36 14.34
C ARG A 155 -6.14 8.13 13.42
N TYR A 156 -4.85 7.79 13.46
CA TYR A 156 -3.83 8.59 12.80
C TYR A 156 -2.64 7.77 12.33
N TYR A 157 -1.93 8.32 11.35
CA TYR A 157 -0.60 7.86 10.98
C TYR A 157 0.44 8.37 11.99
N MET A 158 1.51 7.61 12.17
CA MET A 158 2.61 7.91 13.06
C MET A 158 3.95 7.66 12.37
N VAL A 159 4.95 8.49 12.65
CA VAL A 159 6.37 8.22 12.35
C VAL A 159 7.24 8.58 13.53
N ASP A 160 8.11 7.67 13.97
CA ASP A 160 9.04 7.86 15.10
C ASP A 160 8.35 8.47 16.34
N GLY A 161 7.15 7.97 16.66
CA GLY A 161 6.33 8.43 17.79
C GLY A 161 5.58 9.77 17.58
N LYS A 162 5.73 10.41 16.42
CA LYS A 162 5.04 11.67 16.08
C LYS A 162 3.78 11.40 15.28
N ASN A 163 2.69 12.07 15.65
CA ASN A 163 1.41 12.02 14.94
C ASN A 163 1.50 12.81 13.61
N LEU A 164 1.13 12.18 12.50
CA LEU A 164 1.12 12.73 11.14
C LEU A 164 -0.27 13.16 10.66
N GLY A 165 -1.29 13.00 11.50
CA GLY A 165 -2.67 13.35 11.23
C GLY A 165 -3.53 12.17 10.79
N ALA A 166 -4.74 12.52 10.37
CA ALA A 166 -5.85 11.59 10.12
C ALA A 166 -5.57 10.58 9.00
N LEU A 167 -6.27 9.44 9.01
CA LEU A 167 -6.08 8.37 8.03
C LEU A 167 -6.48 8.75 6.59
N ARG A 168 -7.29 9.81 6.42
CA ARG A 168 -7.58 10.40 5.10
C ARG A 168 -6.37 11.07 4.44
N ASN A 169 -5.31 11.34 5.21
CA ASN A 169 -4.13 12.01 4.69
C ASN A 169 -3.30 11.04 3.85
N SER A 170 -2.57 11.60 2.88
CA SER A 170 -1.51 10.89 2.16
C SER A 170 -0.20 11.62 2.36
N GLY A 171 0.93 10.92 2.27
CA GLY A 171 2.22 11.55 2.37
C GLY A 171 3.39 10.62 2.20
N GLU A 172 4.57 11.23 2.15
CA GLU A 172 5.85 10.57 2.21
C GLU A 172 6.61 11.08 3.44
N VAL A 173 7.13 10.15 4.23
CA VAL A 173 7.93 10.45 5.41
C VAL A 173 9.13 9.53 5.48
N ARG A 174 10.12 9.91 6.28
CA ARG A 174 11.31 9.11 6.54
C ARG A 174 11.44 8.90 8.05
N GLY A 175 11.74 7.67 8.46
CA GLY A 175 11.82 7.28 9.85
C GLY A 175 12.16 5.81 10.04
N LYS A 176 12.40 5.41 11.29
CA LYS A 176 12.63 4.01 11.66
C LYS A 176 11.34 3.30 12.01
N SER A 177 10.40 3.97 12.67
CA SER A 177 9.07 3.45 12.94
C SER A 177 8.01 4.21 12.17
N PHE A 178 7.10 3.49 11.52
CA PHE A 178 6.00 4.07 10.76
C PHE A 178 4.76 3.19 10.86
N GLY A 179 3.59 3.79 11.04
CA GLY A 179 2.40 3.01 11.31
C GLY A 179 1.11 3.80 11.38
N VAL A 180 0.07 3.08 11.78
CA VAL A 180 -1.24 3.62 12.13
C VAL A 180 -1.62 3.24 13.55
N VAL A 181 -2.35 4.12 14.23
CA VAL A 181 -2.82 3.94 15.60
C VAL A 181 -4.33 4.10 15.64
N ASP A 182 -5.02 3.25 16.41
CA ASP A 182 -6.42 3.40 16.80
C ASP A 182 -6.50 3.48 18.33
N ASP A 183 -6.50 4.72 18.83
CA ASP A 183 -6.54 5.00 20.26
C ASP A 183 -7.88 4.61 20.91
N TYR A 184 -8.95 4.49 20.12
CA TYR A 184 -10.25 4.04 20.61
C TYR A 184 -10.23 2.55 20.91
N ARG A 185 -9.69 1.73 19.99
CA ARG A 185 -9.60 0.27 20.15
C ARG A 185 -8.38 -0.21 20.91
N LYS A 186 -7.41 0.67 21.17
CA LYS A 186 -6.11 0.34 21.79
C LYS A 186 -5.30 -0.66 20.97
N VAL A 187 -5.29 -0.45 19.65
CA VAL A 187 -4.49 -1.25 18.71
C VAL A 187 -3.65 -0.34 17.84
N CYS A 188 -2.54 -0.87 17.34
CA CYS A 188 -1.74 -0.20 16.33
C CYS A 188 -1.33 -1.17 15.23
N PHE A 189 -0.74 -0.63 14.16
CA PHE A 189 0.07 -1.40 13.23
C PHE A 189 1.28 -0.54 12.93
N VAL A 190 2.40 -0.82 13.59
CA VAL A 190 3.63 -0.03 13.49
C VAL A 190 4.77 -0.92 13.00
N ILE A 191 5.31 -0.58 11.85
CA ILE A 191 6.49 -1.20 11.25
C ILE A 191 7.71 -0.48 11.81
N GLU A 192 8.62 -1.22 12.44
CA GLU A 192 9.92 -0.75 12.90
C GLU A 192 11.02 -1.42 12.06
N ALA A 193 11.78 -0.61 11.33
CA ALA A 193 12.94 -1.06 10.58
C ALA A 193 14.24 -0.94 11.39
N ASP A 194 15.23 -1.78 11.08
CA ASP A 194 16.58 -1.70 11.67
C ASP A 194 17.31 -0.39 11.36
N ARG A 195 16.92 0.27 10.27
CA ARG A 195 17.48 1.52 9.76
C ARG A 195 16.39 2.50 9.38
N GLU A 196 16.78 3.75 9.21
CA GLU A 196 15.88 4.78 8.72
C GLU A 196 15.61 4.54 7.23
N ILE A 197 14.33 4.44 6.87
CA ILE A 197 13.87 4.20 5.49
C ILE A 197 12.72 5.15 5.14
N SER A 198 12.36 5.21 3.85
CA SER A 198 11.24 6.03 3.39
C SER A 198 9.93 5.24 3.49
N HIS A 199 8.84 5.96 3.72
CA HIS A 199 7.51 5.40 3.86
C HIS A 199 6.50 6.21 3.04
N TRP A 200 5.66 5.53 2.29
CA TRP A 200 4.48 6.09 1.64
C TRP A 200 3.23 5.66 2.36
N TYR A 201 2.27 6.58 2.43
CA TYR A 201 0.95 6.28 2.95
C TYR A 201 -0.15 7.04 2.24
N PHE A 202 -1.29 6.38 2.11
CA PHE A 202 -2.49 6.95 1.53
C PHE A 202 -3.72 6.11 1.91
N PRO A 203 -4.91 6.72 1.98
CA PRO A 203 -6.16 5.99 2.16
C PRO A 203 -6.56 5.24 0.89
N ILE A 204 -7.15 4.07 1.08
CA ILE A 204 -7.77 3.26 0.03
C ILE A 204 -9.26 3.53 0.08
N TYR A 205 -9.81 3.97 -1.05
CA TYR A 205 -11.24 4.20 -1.21
C TYR A 205 -11.80 3.29 -2.31
N THR A 206 -12.99 2.79 -2.10
CA THR A 206 -13.83 2.25 -3.18
C THR A 206 -14.92 3.25 -3.53
N VAL A 207 -15.41 3.18 -4.77
CA VAL A 207 -16.60 3.91 -5.17
C VAL A 207 -17.80 2.98 -4.98
N SER A 208 -18.81 3.44 -4.26
CA SER A 208 -20.08 2.75 -4.06
C SER A 208 -21.20 3.57 -4.70
N TYR A 209 -22.19 2.88 -5.27
CA TYR A 209 -23.41 3.50 -5.80
C TYR A 209 -24.59 3.16 -4.90
N SER A 210 -25.22 4.18 -4.32
CA SER A 210 -26.40 4.07 -3.46
C SER A 210 -27.59 4.84 -4.04
N GLU A 211 -28.76 4.75 -3.40
CA GLU A 211 -29.92 5.59 -3.75
C GLU A 211 -29.62 7.09 -3.65
N ALA A 212 -28.65 7.48 -2.82
CA ALA A 212 -28.19 8.87 -2.67
C ALA A 212 -27.10 9.25 -3.69
N GLY A 213 -26.80 8.39 -4.66
CA GLY A 213 -25.75 8.59 -5.66
C GLY A 213 -24.42 7.95 -5.27
N PHE A 214 -23.39 8.33 -6.03
CA PHE A 214 -22.01 7.87 -5.85
C PHE A 214 -21.35 8.46 -4.61
N GLU A 215 -20.63 7.62 -3.88
CA GLU A 215 -19.79 8.02 -2.75
C GLU A 215 -18.49 7.23 -2.69
N LYS A 216 -17.47 7.84 -2.07
CA LYS A 216 -16.26 7.13 -1.67
C LYS A 216 -16.45 6.48 -0.32
N VAL A 217 -16.04 5.23 -0.22
CA VAL A 217 -16.05 4.46 1.03
C VAL A 217 -14.62 4.08 1.36
N TYR A 218 -14.16 4.49 2.54
CA TYR A 218 -12.84 4.14 3.04
C TYR A 218 -12.77 2.63 3.35
N GLN A 219 -11.77 1.96 2.80
CA GLN A 219 -11.54 0.52 2.99
C GLN A 219 -10.31 0.22 3.85
N GLY A 220 -9.38 1.17 3.98
CA GLY A 220 -8.16 0.98 4.74
C GLY A 220 -7.09 2.00 4.39
N SER A 221 -5.93 1.84 5.02
CA SER A 221 -4.72 2.62 4.77
C SER A 221 -3.70 1.71 4.10
N CYS A 222 -3.07 2.20 3.03
CA CYS A 222 -1.87 1.60 2.49
C CYS A 222 -0.66 2.21 3.22
N LEU A 223 0.23 1.36 3.70
CA LEU A 223 1.51 1.71 4.33
C LEU A 223 2.61 0.98 3.60
N THR A 224 3.49 1.69 2.91
CA THR A 224 4.57 1.08 2.13
C THR A 224 5.93 1.60 2.57
N SER A 225 6.72 0.72 3.20
CA SER A 225 8.11 1.02 3.57
C SER A 225 9.02 0.66 2.40
N HIS A 226 9.88 1.58 1.96
CA HIS A 226 10.69 1.38 0.76
C HIS A 226 12.09 1.99 0.87
N LEU A 227 13.01 1.42 0.09
CA LEU A 227 14.40 1.82 0.05
C LEU A 227 15.06 1.39 -1.27
N LYS A 228 16.07 2.16 -1.70
CA LYS A 228 16.93 1.76 -2.81
C LYS A 228 18.07 0.87 -2.28
N LEU A 229 18.29 -0.25 -2.94
CA LEU A 229 19.30 -1.25 -2.60
C LEU A 229 20.29 -1.39 -3.74
N LYS A 230 21.56 -1.54 -3.38
CA LYS A 230 22.61 -1.96 -4.31
C LYS A 230 22.93 -3.43 -4.03
N LEU A 231 22.65 -4.30 -4.99
CA LEU A 231 22.79 -5.75 -4.83
C LEU A 231 24.01 -6.24 -5.61
N MET A 232 25.02 -6.73 -4.89
CA MET A 232 26.18 -7.37 -5.50
C MET A 232 25.83 -8.80 -5.94
N PRO A 233 26.47 -9.34 -6.99
CA PRO A 233 26.24 -10.71 -7.45
C PRO A 233 26.36 -11.75 -6.33
N GLY A 234 25.29 -12.51 -6.10
CA GLY A 234 25.24 -13.61 -5.13
C GLY A 234 25.28 -13.20 -3.65
N GLU A 235 25.42 -11.91 -3.33
CA GLU A 235 25.47 -11.42 -1.96
C GLU A 235 24.08 -10.91 -1.53
N PRO A 236 23.44 -11.56 -0.54
CA PRO A 236 22.14 -11.12 -0.05
C PRO A 236 22.26 -9.80 0.72
N VAL A 237 21.27 -8.92 0.53
CA VAL A 237 21.04 -7.78 1.42
C VAL A 237 19.88 -8.11 2.35
N GLU A 238 20.14 -8.00 3.66
CA GLU A 238 19.12 -8.25 4.68
C GLU A 238 18.41 -6.96 5.10
N ILE A 239 17.09 -7.08 5.27
CA ILE A 239 16.22 -6.03 5.83
C ILE A 239 15.40 -6.66 6.96
N PHE A 240 15.46 -6.03 8.13
CA PHE A 240 14.74 -6.48 9.31
C PHE A 240 13.61 -5.51 9.61
N LEU A 241 12.40 -6.05 9.68
CA LEU A 241 11.21 -5.33 10.10
C LEU A 241 10.61 -6.01 11.34
N LYS A 242 10.11 -5.21 12.28
CA LYS A 242 9.26 -5.67 13.38
C LYS A 242 7.93 -4.98 13.26
N ILE A 243 6.83 -5.71 13.38
CA ILE A 243 5.47 -5.16 13.32
C ILE A 243 4.88 -5.30 14.72
N LYS A 244 4.54 -4.16 15.32
CA LYS A 244 3.82 -4.08 16.58
C LYS A 244 2.33 -3.94 16.31
N THR A 245 1.51 -4.68 17.05
CA THR A 245 0.05 -4.64 16.91
C THR A 245 -0.69 -4.09 18.14
N ASN A 246 0.03 -3.91 19.25
CA ASN A 246 -0.51 -3.43 20.52
C ASN A 246 0.14 -2.08 20.91
N ILE A 247 -0.60 -1.26 21.67
CA ILE A 247 -0.13 0.05 22.18
C ILE A 247 0.51 -0.12 23.55
#